data_AF-A0A1V9YG37-F1
#
_entry.id   AF-A0A1V9YG37-F1
#
_cell.length_a   1.000
_cell.length_b   1.000
_cell.length_c   1.000
_cell.angle_alpha   90.00
_cell.angle_beta   90.00
_cell.angle_gamma   90.00
#
_symmetry.space_group_name_H-M   'P 1'
#
loop_
_entity.id
_entity.type
_entity.pdbx_description
1 polymer ?
#
loop_
_entity_poly.entity_id
_entity_poly.type
_entity_poly.pdbx_seq_one_letter_code
_entity_poly.pdbx_strand_id
1 'polypeptide(L)'
;MQRRRTPVTVLKELQNDWDKAIGEGTGRLTQIANALQKATYADGESWGILMDATGLHNQLRQKLQREAHQVKRNLEALIDRLAAIVGCMRHTCFFEAMPTIETVVLDSDPTTTLSKFQYESILQELVLMYEREIMAKALIVDDILDCTGHDAALLYIAAWQMQPFVDKTRQAELFALLALDANPKKLAANASHKLVR
;
A
#
# COMPACT_ATOMS: atom_id res chain seq x y z
N MET A 1 24.73 6.87 18.79
CA MET A 1 23.87 5.72 19.15
C MET A 1 23.20 5.20 17.88
N GLN A 2 23.73 4.13 17.27
CA GLN A 2 23.07 3.47 16.15
C GLN A 2 21.87 2.67 16.69
N ARG A 3 20.63 3.01 16.28
CA ARG A 3 19.46 2.18 16.57
C ARG A 3 19.72 0.79 15.98
N ARG A 4 19.63 -0.27 16.79
CA ARG A 4 19.68 -1.65 16.27
C ARG A 4 18.58 -1.81 15.23
N ARG A 5 18.97 -2.13 14.00
CA ARG A 5 18.04 -2.42 12.89
C ARG A 5 17.44 -3.80 13.15
N THR A 6 16.19 -3.83 13.61
CA THR A 6 15.39 -5.04 13.84
C THR A 6 14.42 -5.24 12.66
N PRO A 7 13.94 -6.47 12.41
CA PRO A 7 12.92 -6.72 11.38
C PRO A 7 11.70 -5.80 11.53
N VAL A 8 11.26 -5.55 12.77
CA VAL A 8 10.14 -4.64 13.09
C VAL A 8 10.43 -3.20 12.69
N THR A 9 11.66 -2.70 12.90
CA THR A 9 12.02 -1.34 12.47
C THR A 9 12.10 -1.21 10.95
N VAL A 10 12.59 -2.24 10.25
CA VAL A 10 12.64 -2.26 8.78
C VAL A 10 11.22 -2.30 8.20
N LEU A 11 10.32 -3.11 8.77
CA LEU A 11 8.92 -3.16 8.34
C LEU A 11 8.21 -1.81 8.52
N LYS A 12 8.51 -1.08 9.59
CA LYS A 12 7.98 0.29 9.77
C LYS A 12 8.53 1.28 8.76
N GLU A 13 9.81 1.16 8.38
CA GLU A 13 10.40 1.97 7.29
C GLU A 13 9.67 1.69 5.97
N LEU A 14 9.48 0.42 5.62
CA LEU A 14 8.79 -0.01 4.41
C LEU A 14 7.31 0.40 4.41
N GLN A 15 6.63 0.37 5.57
CA GLN A 15 5.27 0.88 5.71
C GLN A 15 5.18 2.39 5.43
N ASN A 16 6.12 3.19 5.93
CA ASN A 16 6.11 4.62 5.65
C ASN A 16 6.32 4.91 4.16
N ASP A 17 7.17 4.13 3.49
CA ASP A 17 7.39 4.26 2.05
C ASP A 17 6.19 3.78 1.24
N TRP A 18 5.48 2.76 1.71
CA TRP A 18 4.18 2.34 1.19
C TRP A 18 3.16 3.48 1.27
N ASP A 19 2.94 4.05 2.46
CA ASP A 19 1.93 5.10 2.67
C ASP A 19 2.22 6.35 1.81
N LYS A 20 3.50 6.73 1.63
CA LYS A 20 3.90 7.79 0.68
C LYS A 20 3.52 7.45 -0.76
N ALA A 21 3.85 6.24 -1.21
CA ALA A 21 3.55 5.78 -2.56
C ALA A 21 2.03 5.73 -2.82
N ILE A 22 1.21 5.32 -1.84
CA ILE A 22 -0.25 5.38 -1.92
C ILE A 22 -0.75 6.82 -2.11
N GLY A 23 -0.15 7.78 -1.41
CA GLY A 23 -0.43 9.21 -1.59
C GLY A 23 -0.13 9.69 -3.02
N GLU A 24 1.02 9.30 -3.58
CA GLU A 24 1.37 9.60 -4.98
C GLU A 24 0.33 9.03 -5.97
N GLY A 25 -0.13 7.79 -5.74
CA GLY A 25 -1.12 7.13 -6.59
C GLY A 25 -2.47 7.85 -6.58
N THR A 26 -2.89 8.34 -5.42
CA THR A 26 -4.12 9.15 -5.28
C THR A 26 -4.05 10.41 -6.15
N GLY A 27 -2.91 11.10 -6.13
CA GLY A 27 -2.69 12.29 -6.98
C GLY A 27 -2.76 11.96 -8.47
N ARG A 28 -2.18 10.83 -8.89
CA ARG A 28 -2.20 10.39 -10.29
C ARG A 28 -3.61 9.98 -10.75
N LEU A 29 -4.36 9.22 -9.95
CA LEU A 29 -5.74 8.88 -10.28
C LEU A 29 -6.62 10.14 -10.41
N THR A 30 -6.41 11.13 -9.53
CA THR A 30 -7.11 12.42 -9.61
C THR A 30 -6.81 13.15 -10.92
N GLN A 31 -5.55 13.11 -11.40
CA GLN A 31 -5.20 13.69 -12.70
C GLN A 31 -5.92 12.99 -13.85
N ILE A 32 -6.02 11.66 -13.83
CA ILE A 32 -6.77 10.89 -14.84
C ILE A 32 -8.25 11.26 -14.80
N ALA A 33 -8.88 11.27 -13.62
CA ALA A 33 -10.29 11.62 -13.49
C ALA A 33 -10.58 13.04 -14.00
N ASN A 34 -9.68 14.00 -13.75
CA ASN A 34 -9.80 15.37 -14.26
C ASN A 34 -9.63 15.44 -15.79
N ALA A 35 -8.73 14.65 -16.38
CA ALA A 35 -8.56 14.56 -17.82
C ALA A 35 -9.80 13.98 -18.50
N LEU A 36 -10.37 12.92 -17.92
CA LEU A 36 -11.63 12.32 -18.37
C LEU A 36 -12.79 13.31 -18.25
N GLN A 37 -12.90 14.04 -17.13
CA GLN A 37 -13.92 15.07 -16.93
C GLN A 37 -13.86 16.15 -18.00
N LYS A 38 -12.66 16.68 -18.27
CA LYS A 38 -12.44 17.70 -19.31
C LYS A 38 -12.79 17.19 -20.69
N ALA A 39 -12.53 15.92 -20.99
CA ALA A 39 -12.94 15.30 -22.24
C ALA A 39 -14.48 15.22 -22.35
N THR A 40 -15.16 14.80 -21.27
CA THR A 40 -16.63 14.76 -21.23
C THR A 40 -17.26 16.15 -21.40
N TYR A 41 -16.73 17.18 -20.75
CA TYR A 41 -17.21 18.55 -20.94
C TYR A 41 -16.89 19.12 -22.33
N ALA A 42 -15.75 18.73 -22.92
CA ALA A 42 -15.44 19.10 -24.30
C ALA A 42 -16.43 18.49 -25.30
N ASP A 43 -16.98 17.31 -25.01
CA ASP A 43 -17.99 16.61 -25.83
C ASP A 43 -19.43 17.16 -25.61
N GLY A 44 -19.67 17.99 -24.60
CA GLY A 44 -21.00 18.55 -24.27
C GLY A 44 -21.42 19.76 -25.14
N GLU A 45 -22.73 20.04 -25.16
CA GLU A 45 -23.45 21.06 -25.98
C GLU A 45 -22.89 22.50 -25.95
N SER A 46 -21.93 22.77 -25.06
CA SER A 46 -21.25 24.06 -24.89
C SER A 46 -20.46 24.57 -26.11
N TRP A 47 -20.22 23.75 -27.13
CA TRP A 47 -19.58 24.16 -28.39
C TRP A 47 -20.57 24.48 -29.52
N GLY A 48 -21.85 24.68 -29.19
CA GLY A 48 -22.91 25.04 -30.12
C GLY A 48 -22.42 25.99 -31.22
N ILE A 49 -22.60 25.54 -32.47
CA ILE A 49 -22.55 26.33 -33.73
C ILE A 49 -21.16 26.47 -34.41
N LEU A 50 -20.04 26.05 -33.82
CA LEU A 50 -18.73 26.15 -34.51
C LEU A 50 -18.33 24.84 -35.22
N MET A 51 -18.86 24.60 -36.43
CA MET A 51 -18.36 23.51 -37.30
C MET A 51 -16.84 23.62 -37.57
N ASP A 52 -16.26 24.82 -37.49
CA ASP A 52 -14.82 25.08 -37.61
C ASP A 52 -14.00 24.66 -36.38
N ALA A 53 -14.63 24.42 -35.22
CA ALA A 53 -13.94 24.01 -33.99
C ALA A 53 -13.73 22.49 -33.89
N THR A 54 -14.28 21.69 -34.83
CA THR A 54 -14.18 20.22 -34.82
C THR A 54 -12.72 19.74 -34.81
N GLY A 55 -11.85 20.41 -35.57
CA GLY A 55 -10.41 20.11 -35.57
C GLY A 55 -9.73 20.41 -34.23
N LEU A 56 -10.06 21.55 -33.61
CA LEU A 56 -9.54 21.93 -32.30
C LEU A 56 -10.05 21.01 -31.19
N HIS A 57 -11.31 20.60 -31.27
CA HIS A 57 -11.94 19.64 -30.38
C HIS A 57 -11.24 18.28 -30.44
N ASN A 58 -11.01 17.75 -31.65
CA ASN A 58 -10.26 16.50 -31.84
C ASN A 58 -8.83 16.60 -31.29
N GLN A 59 -8.15 17.74 -31.50
CA GLN A 59 -6.82 17.98 -30.94
C GLN A 59 -6.82 18.01 -29.41
N LEU A 60 -7.79 18.70 -28.80
CA LEU A 60 -7.93 18.75 -27.35
C LEU A 60 -8.20 17.36 -26.77
N ARG A 61 -9.12 16.59 -27.39
CA ARG A 61 -9.43 15.22 -27.00
C ARG A 61 -8.21 14.31 -27.06
N GLN A 62 -7.48 14.33 -28.17
CA GLN A 62 -6.25 13.55 -28.33
C GLN A 62 -5.17 13.96 -27.32
N LYS A 63 -5.10 15.25 -26.94
CA LYS A 63 -4.17 15.72 -25.92
C LYS A 63 -4.54 15.19 -24.54
N LEU A 64 -5.82 15.26 -24.16
CA LEU A 64 -6.32 14.75 -22.88
C LEU A 64 -6.18 13.23 -22.77
N GLN A 65 -6.42 12.50 -23.85
CA GLN A 65 -6.18 11.06 -23.90
C GLN A 65 -4.69 10.72 -23.72
N ARG A 66 -3.79 11.43 -24.42
CA ARG A 66 -2.35 11.26 -24.25
C ARG A 66 -1.89 11.55 -22.82
N GLU A 67 -2.44 12.58 -22.19
CA GLU A 67 -2.19 12.90 -20.79
C GLU A 67 -2.66 11.78 -19.87
N ALA A 68 -3.89 11.28 -20.04
CA ALA A 68 -4.42 10.17 -19.25
C ALA A 68 -3.58 8.89 -19.39
N HIS A 69 -3.19 8.52 -20.61
CA HIS A 69 -2.29 7.38 -20.86
C HIS A 69 -0.89 7.59 -20.27
N GLN A 70 -0.34 8.81 -20.30
CA GLN A 70 0.93 9.10 -19.66
C GLN A 70 0.84 8.94 -18.13
N VAL A 71 -0.26 9.38 -17.53
CA VAL A 71 -0.47 9.23 -16.08
C VAL A 71 -0.75 7.77 -15.72
N LYS A 72 -1.44 6.98 -16.55
CA LYS A 72 -1.58 5.52 -16.35
C LYS A 72 -0.21 4.83 -16.35
N ARG A 73 0.67 5.14 -17.30
CA ARG A 73 2.05 4.59 -17.29
C ARG A 73 2.82 4.94 -16.03
N ASN A 74 2.62 6.15 -15.51
CA ASN A 74 3.19 6.51 -14.22
C ASN A 74 2.56 5.67 -13.09
N LEU A 75 1.25 5.41 -13.09
CA LEU A 75 0.61 4.53 -12.12
C LEU A 75 1.13 3.09 -12.20
N GLU A 76 1.35 2.54 -13.39
CA GLU A 76 1.96 1.21 -13.58
C GLU A 76 3.34 1.14 -12.92
N ALA A 77 4.20 2.14 -13.16
CA ALA A 77 5.50 2.23 -12.50
C ALA A 77 5.40 2.39 -10.97
N LEU A 78 4.29 2.97 -10.46
CA LEU A 78 4.02 3.03 -9.03
C LEU A 78 3.65 1.66 -8.47
N ILE A 79 2.85 0.87 -9.20
CA ILE A 79 2.53 -0.51 -8.84
C ILE A 79 3.80 -1.34 -8.78
N ASP A 80 4.71 -1.23 -9.75
CA ASP A 80 6.01 -1.93 -9.72
C ASP A 80 6.82 -1.56 -8.47
N ARG A 81 6.84 -0.27 -8.11
CA ARG A 81 7.50 0.20 -6.88
C ARG A 81 6.85 -0.36 -5.62
N LEU A 82 5.52 -0.39 -5.55
CA LEU A 82 4.79 -1.02 -4.44
C LEU A 82 5.08 -2.52 -4.36
N ALA A 83 5.22 -3.19 -5.50
CA ALA A 83 5.55 -4.63 -5.57
C ALA A 83 6.96 -4.89 -5.03
N ALA A 84 7.92 -4.01 -5.36
CA ALA A 84 9.26 -4.07 -4.80
C ALA A 84 9.25 -3.91 -3.27
N ILE A 85 8.43 -2.98 -2.73
CA ILE A 85 8.27 -2.80 -1.27
C ILE A 85 7.74 -4.09 -0.64
N VAL A 86 6.70 -4.70 -1.20
CA VAL A 86 6.15 -5.98 -0.71
C VAL A 86 7.19 -7.10 -0.79
N GLY A 87 7.97 -7.17 -1.88
CA GLY A 87 9.08 -8.11 -1.99
C GLY A 87 10.12 -7.94 -0.87
N CYS A 88 10.48 -6.69 -0.54
CA CYS A 88 11.34 -6.41 0.61
C CYS A 88 10.72 -6.82 1.94
N MET A 89 9.41 -6.62 2.12
CA MET A 89 8.69 -7.06 3.32
C MET A 89 8.71 -8.59 3.44
N ARG A 90 8.46 -9.33 2.35
CA ARG A 90 8.54 -10.80 2.29
C ARG A 90 9.92 -11.32 2.68
N HIS A 91 10.97 -10.71 2.13
CA HIS A 91 12.35 -11.08 2.45
C HIS A 91 12.68 -10.86 3.93
N THR A 92 12.20 -9.76 4.52
CA THR A 92 12.38 -9.46 5.95
C THR A 92 11.71 -10.49 6.87
N CYS A 93 10.69 -11.18 6.37
CA CYS A 93 9.91 -12.16 7.13
C CYS A 93 10.29 -13.62 6.84
N PHE A 94 11.35 -13.87 6.07
CA PHE A 94 11.72 -15.21 5.59
C PHE A 94 10.56 -15.96 4.94
N PHE A 95 9.64 -15.24 4.30
CA PHE A 95 8.37 -15.77 3.80
C PHE A 95 8.55 -16.93 2.78
N GLU A 96 9.69 -16.96 2.10
CA GLU A 96 10.04 -17.97 1.08
C GLU A 96 11.11 -18.97 1.54
N ALA A 97 11.62 -18.86 2.77
CA ALA A 97 12.62 -19.80 3.27
C ALA A 97 11.92 -21.12 3.64
N MET A 98 12.19 -22.18 2.87
CA MET A 98 11.90 -23.55 3.31
C MET A 98 12.53 -23.77 4.69
N PRO A 99 11.84 -24.42 5.64
CA PRO A 99 12.45 -24.75 6.92
C PRO A 99 13.60 -25.72 6.66
N THR A 100 14.84 -25.21 6.65
CA THR A 100 16.00 -26.08 6.71
C THR A 100 15.99 -26.75 8.07
N ILE A 101 16.02 -28.08 8.06
CA ILE A 101 15.94 -28.97 9.21
C ILE A 101 16.98 -28.60 10.31
N GLU A 102 18.05 -27.89 9.94
CA GLU A 102 19.09 -27.39 10.84
C GLU A 102 18.66 -26.21 11.73
N THR A 103 17.54 -25.53 11.44
CA THR A 103 17.09 -24.35 12.22
C THR A 103 16.17 -24.68 13.40
N VAL A 104 16.01 -25.96 13.73
CA VAL A 104 15.09 -26.42 14.80
C VAL A 104 15.74 -26.46 16.19
N VAL A 105 17.05 -26.21 16.33
CA VAL A 105 17.69 -26.18 17.65
C VAL A 105 18.51 -24.91 17.84
N LEU A 106 17.82 -23.82 18.16
CA LEU A 106 18.43 -22.65 18.79
C LEU A 106 17.58 -22.31 20.01
N ASP A 107 18.21 -22.36 21.18
CA ASP A 107 17.62 -22.07 22.50
C ASP A 107 16.67 -20.87 22.41
N SER A 108 15.39 -21.12 22.63
CA SER A 108 14.42 -20.07 22.91
C SER A 108 14.87 -19.37 24.19
N ASP A 109 15.26 -18.11 24.11
CA ASP A 109 15.58 -17.29 25.26
C ASP A 109 14.36 -17.31 26.20
N PRO A 110 14.48 -17.74 27.48
CA PRO A 110 13.36 -17.84 28.41
C PRO A 110 12.65 -16.50 28.67
N THR A 111 13.19 -15.39 28.14
CA THR A 111 12.58 -14.06 28.18
C THR A 111 11.73 -13.69 26.96
N THR A 112 11.74 -14.49 25.90
CA THR A 112 10.84 -14.30 24.73
C THR A 112 9.42 -14.76 25.06
N THR A 113 8.45 -13.90 24.77
CA THR A 113 7.03 -14.14 24.99
C THR A 113 6.34 -14.86 23.83
N LEU A 114 6.89 -14.72 22.62
CA LEU A 114 6.40 -15.37 21.41
C LEU A 114 7.35 -16.49 21.01
N SER A 115 6.79 -17.63 20.60
CA SER A 115 7.59 -18.65 19.92
C SER A 115 8.02 -18.14 18.54
N LYS A 116 9.11 -18.69 17.99
CA LYS A 116 9.56 -18.40 16.62
C LYS A 116 8.43 -18.55 15.59
N PHE A 117 7.62 -19.61 15.72
CA PHE A 117 6.48 -19.85 14.83
C PHE A 117 5.39 -18.77 14.96
N GLN A 118 5.09 -18.31 16.18
CA GLN A 118 4.13 -17.22 16.39
C GLN A 118 4.65 -15.90 15.82
N TYR A 119 5.93 -15.61 16.01
CA TYR A 119 6.59 -14.43 15.46
C TYR A 119 6.55 -14.42 13.92
N GLU A 120 6.91 -15.54 13.29
CA GLU A 120 6.84 -15.72 11.84
C GLU A 120 5.39 -15.60 11.32
N SER A 121 4.42 -16.22 11.99
CA SER A 121 3.01 -16.15 11.61
C SER A 121 2.44 -14.72 11.66
N ILE A 122 2.79 -13.94 12.69
CA ILE A 122 2.40 -12.52 12.80
C ILE A 122 3.00 -11.69 11.66
N LEU A 123 4.28 -11.94 11.33
CA LEU A 123 4.95 -11.27 10.23
C LEU A 123 4.33 -11.62 8.87
N GLN A 124 3.98 -12.89 8.65
CA GLN A 124 3.29 -13.33 7.44
C GLN A 124 1.91 -12.67 7.31
N GLU A 125 1.15 -12.57 8.40
CA GLU A 125 -0.15 -11.88 8.41
C GLU A 125 -0.01 -10.40 8.00
N LEU A 126 1.02 -9.71 8.51
CA LEU A 126 1.32 -8.34 8.12
C LEU A 126 1.59 -8.20 6.62
N VAL A 127 2.44 -9.07 6.06
CA VAL A 127 2.81 -9.04 4.63
C VAL A 127 1.61 -9.32 3.73
N LEU A 128 0.78 -10.30 4.11
CA LEU A 128 -0.37 -10.73 3.34
C LEU A 128 -1.43 -9.61 3.16
N MET A 129 -1.56 -8.72 4.16
CA MET A 129 -2.40 -7.52 4.03
C MET A 129 -1.92 -6.61 2.89
N TYR A 130 -0.61 -6.38 2.77
CA TYR A 130 -0.04 -5.57 1.70
C TYR A 130 -0.08 -6.26 0.32
N GLU A 131 0.08 -7.59 0.27
CA GLU A 131 -0.09 -8.37 -0.96
C GLU A 131 -1.51 -8.25 -1.53
N ARG A 132 -2.52 -8.35 -0.67
CA ARG A 132 -3.91 -8.15 -1.09
C ARG A 132 -4.16 -6.72 -1.56
N GLU A 133 -3.60 -5.75 -0.86
CA GLU A 133 -3.75 -4.34 -1.22
C GLU A 133 -3.12 -4.01 -2.58
N ILE A 134 -1.90 -4.51 -2.86
CA ILE A 134 -1.27 -4.27 -4.17
C ILE A 134 -2.04 -4.92 -5.31
N MET A 135 -2.56 -6.13 -5.12
CA MET A 135 -3.36 -6.80 -6.15
C MET A 135 -4.61 -5.98 -6.50
N ALA A 136 -5.33 -5.49 -5.50
CA ALA A 136 -6.49 -4.64 -5.73
C ALA A 136 -6.11 -3.33 -6.46
N LYS A 137 -5.00 -2.71 -6.07
CA LYS A 137 -4.50 -1.48 -6.72
C LYS A 137 -4.06 -1.72 -8.16
N ALA A 138 -3.47 -2.87 -8.46
CA ALA A 138 -3.12 -3.25 -9.83
C ALA A 138 -4.37 -3.35 -10.72
N LEU A 139 -5.46 -3.96 -10.22
CA LEU A 139 -6.74 -4.02 -10.94
C LEU A 139 -7.31 -2.63 -11.23
N ILE A 140 -7.25 -1.71 -10.25
CA ILE A 140 -7.67 -0.32 -10.45
C ILE A 140 -6.88 0.33 -11.59
N VAL A 141 -5.56 0.15 -11.62
CA VAL A 141 -4.70 0.75 -12.66
C VAL A 141 -4.96 0.17 -14.04
N ASP A 142 -5.29 -1.12 -14.12
CA ASP A 142 -5.63 -1.74 -15.40
C ASP A 142 -6.92 -1.14 -15.97
N ASP A 143 -7.96 -1.04 -15.14
CA ASP A 143 -9.31 -0.65 -15.56
C ASP A 143 -9.56 0.87 -15.66
N ILE A 144 -8.72 1.72 -15.06
CA ILE A 144 -9.02 3.17 -14.90
C ILE A 144 -9.23 3.93 -16.21
N LEU A 145 -8.63 3.49 -17.31
CA LEU A 145 -8.82 4.14 -18.62
C LEU A 145 -9.96 3.55 -19.45
N ASP A 146 -10.43 2.36 -19.10
CA ASP A 146 -11.54 1.69 -19.78
C ASP A 146 -12.90 2.11 -19.20
N CYS A 147 -12.88 2.89 -18.12
CA CYS A 147 -14.08 3.40 -17.48
C CYS A 147 -14.81 4.45 -18.35
N THR A 148 -16.12 4.29 -18.50
CA THR A 148 -16.97 5.19 -19.28
C THR A 148 -17.39 6.41 -18.45
N GLY A 149 -16.47 7.33 -18.25
CA GLY A 149 -16.76 8.66 -17.72
C GLY A 149 -16.23 8.95 -16.32
N HIS A 150 -16.39 10.22 -15.92
CA HIS A 150 -15.79 10.77 -14.71
C HIS A 150 -16.28 10.10 -13.41
N ASP A 151 -17.56 9.77 -13.31
CA ASP A 151 -18.14 9.19 -12.08
C ASP A 151 -17.56 7.81 -11.76
N ALA A 152 -17.29 7.00 -12.79
CA ALA A 152 -16.60 5.73 -12.63
C ALA A 152 -15.13 5.93 -12.20
N ALA A 153 -14.43 6.93 -12.73
CA ALA A 153 -13.09 7.28 -12.29
C ALA A 153 -13.05 7.77 -10.83
N LEU A 154 -14.08 8.49 -10.37
CA LEU A 154 -14.23 8.88 -8.97
C LEU A 154 -14.44 7.66 -8.06
N LEU A 155 -15.18 6.64 -8.50
CA LEU A 155 -15.31 5.38 -7.76
C LEU A 155 -13.96 4.68 -7.60
N TYR A 156 -13.10 4.69 -8.62
CA TYR A 156 -11.75 4.15 -8.51
C TYR A 156 -10.84 4.97 -7.59
N ILE A 157 -10.94 6.29 -7.58
CA ILE A 157 -10.24 7.15 -6.61
C ILE A 157 -10.70 6.81 -5.19
N ALA A 158 -12.01 6.74 -4.99
CA ALA A 158 -12.58 6.36 -3.71
C ALA A 158 -12.11 4.96 -3.31
N ALA A 159 -12.13 3.97 -4.21
CA ALA A 159 -11.63 2.62 -3.93
C ALA A 159 -10.14 2.62 -3.55
N TRP A 160 -9.31 3.42 -4.24
CA TRP A 160 -7.89 3.58 -3.92
C TRP A 160 -7.66 4.15 -2.52
N GLN A 161 -8.51 5.08 -2.08
CA GLN A 161 -8.41 5.78 -0.79
C GLN A 161 -9.12 5.06 0.36
N MET A 162 -10.25 4.39 0.09
CA MET A 162 -11.25 4.00 1.07
C MET A 162 -11.39 2.48 1.24
N GLN A 163 -10.80 1.65 0.38
CA GLN A 163 -10.79 0.21 0.61
C GLN A 163 -9.58 -0.18 1.49
N PRO A 164 -9.79 -0.65 2.73
CA PRO A 164 -8.71 -1.10 3.58
C PRO A 164 -8.48 -2.59 3.31
N PHE A 165 -7.53 -2.93 2.46
CA PHE A 165 -6.97 -4.29 2.48
C PHE A 165 -5.93 -4.44 3.59
N VAL A 166 -5.22 -3.35 3.93
CA VAL A 166 -4.49 -3.22 5.20
C VAL A 166 -5.45 -2.75 6.29
N ASP A 167 -5.85 -3.69 7.13
CA ASP A 167 -6.55 -3.37 8.38
C ASP A 167 -5.56 -2.68 9.34
N LYS A 168 -5.65 -1.35 9.42
CA LYS A 168 -4.78 -0.53 10.26
C LYS A 168 -4.95 -0.83 11.75
N THR A 169 -6.14 -1.29 12.17
CA THR A 169 -6.41 -1.68 13.57
C THR A 169 -5.67 -2.97 13.88
N ARG A 170 -5.89 -4.00 13.05
CA ARG A 170 -5.21 -5.29 13.19
C ARG A 170 -3.70 -5.15 13.08
N GLN A 171 -3.22 -4.35 12.14
CA GLN A 171 -1.81 -4.04 11.98
C GLN A 171 -1.21 -3.43 13.25
N ALA A 172 -1.90 -2.49 13.90
CA ALA A 172 -1.43 -1.88 15.14
C ALA A 172 -1.32 -2.92 16.28
N GLU A 173 -2.28 -3.84 16.39
CA GLU A 173 -2.23 -4.97 17.33
C GLU A 173 -1.02 -5.87 17.08
N LEU A 174 -0.80 -6.27 15.83
CA LEU A 174 0.33 -7.13 15.44
C LEU A 174 1.67 -6.46 15.75
N PHE A 175 1.81 -5.16 15.47
CA PHE A 175 3.02 -4.42 15.86
C PHE A 175 3.20 -4.29 17.37
N ALA A 176 2.11 -4.20 18.14
CA ALA A 176 2.18 -4.19 19.61
C ALA A 176 2.70 -5.53 20.15
N LEU A 177 2.21 -6.66 19.60
CA LEU A 177 2.67 -8.00 19.95
C LEU A 177 4.16 -8.19 19.65
N LEU A 178 4.61 -7.79 18.46
CA LEU A 178 6.02 -7.85 18.07
C LEU A 178 6.92 -6.94 18.93
N ALA A 179 6.41 -5.79 19.36
CA ALA A 179 7.15 -4.83 20.18
C ALA A 179 7.28 -5.27 21.66
N LEU A 180 6.28 -6.00 22.19
CA LEU A 180 6.32 -6.60 23.53
C LEU A 180 7.42 -7.67 23.59
N ASP A 181 7.50 -8.51 22.57
CA ASP A 181 8.49 -9.59 22.46
C ASP A 181 9.92 -9.05 22.26
N ALA A 182 10.09 -7.98 21.47
CA ALA A 182 11.38 -7.33 21.27
C ALA A 182 11.92 -6.60 22.51
N ASN A 183 11.10 -6.39 23.55
CA ASN A 183 11.50 -5.65 24.76
C ASN A 183 10.76 -6.13 26.03
N PRO A 184 10.99 -7.37 26.49
CA PRO A 184 10.25 -7.98 27.60
C PRO A 184 10.44 -7.24 28.93
N LYS A 185 11.51 -6.44 29.07
CA LYS A 185 11.77 -5.61 30.26
C LYS A 185 10.72 -4.51 30.50
N LYS A 186 9.95 -4.12 29.48
CA LYS A 186 8.82 -3.18 29.67
C LYS A 186 7.62 -3.80 30.40
N LEU A 187 7.47 -5.13 30.37
CA LEU A 187 6.45 -5.84 31.17
C LEU A 187 6.84 -5.88 32.65
N ALA A 188 8.13 -6.10 32.96
CA ALA A 188 8.62 -6.16 34.33
C ALA A 188 8.50 -4.81 35.09
N ALA A 189 8.63 -3.68 34.38
CA ALA A 189 8.52 -2.35 34.99
C ALA A 189 7.08 -1.97 35.41
N ASN A 190 6.07 -2.57 34.79
CA ASN A 190 4.66 -2.33 35.14
C ASN A 190 4.08 -3.37 36.11
N ALA A 191 4.75 -4.51 36.31
CA ALA A 191 4.34 -5.56 37.25
C ALA A 191 4.82 -5.31 38.71
N SER A 192 5.73 -4.35 38.93
CA SER A 192 6.33 -4.08 40.24
C SER A 192 5.54 -3.12 41.14
N HIS A 193 4.44 -2.52 40.66
CA HIS A 193 3.56 -1.69 41.48
C HIS A 193 2.30 -2.45 41.91
N LYS A 194 2.44 -3.34 42.92
CA LYS A 194 1.43 -3.68 43.96
C LYS A 194 1.90 -4.89 44.77
N LEU A 195 2.96 -4.70 45.56
CA LEU A 195 3.15 -5.43 46.82
C LEU A 195 3.41 -4.37 47.89
N VAL A 196 2.35 -3.67 48.26
CA VAL A 196 2.33 -2.90 49.51
C VAL A 196 1.90 -3.89 50.58
N ARG A 197 2.84 -4.20 51.47
CA ARG A 197 2.60 -4.92 52.74
C ARG A 197 1.74 -4.07 53.68
#